data_AF-A0A935WW97-F1
#
_entry.id   AF-A0A935WW97-F1
#
_cell.length_a   1.000
_cell.length_b   1.000
_cell.length_c   1.000
_cell.angle_alpha   90.00
_cell.angle_beta   90.00
_cell.angle_gamma   90.00
#
_symmetry.space_group_name_H-M   'P 1'
#
loop_
_entity.id
_entity.type
_entity.pdbx_description
1 polymer ?
#
loop_
_entity_poly.entity_id
_entity_poly.type
_entity_poly.pdbx_seq_one_letter_code
_entity_poly.pdbx_strand_id
1 'polypeptide(L)'
;MARREKAGRDQPRADALEQGVDLFQAGDYVAARAMITQASQDRTISETQRAFARSVLAAMAVDRLTLFVGLGCALFAVIIVASTAFLQP
;
A
#
# COMPACT_ATOMS: atom_id res chain seq x y z
N MET A 1 -28.88 -27.24 -11.82
CA MET A 1 -27.46 -27.24 -12.23
C MET A 1 -26.89 -25.82 -12.34
N ALA A 2 -27.10 -24.94 -11.33
CA ALA A 2 -26.73 -23.51 -11.42
C ALA A 2 -25.48 -23.12 -10.62
N ARG A 3 -24.71 -24.10 -10.12
CA ARG A 3 -23.59 -23.86 -9.18
C ARG A 3 -22.21 -23.77 -9.83
N ARG A 4 -22.09 -24.09 -11.12
CA ARG A 4 -20.80 -24.12 -11.85
C ARG A 4 -20.46 -22.82 -12.59
N GLU A 5 -21.44 -21.96 -12.87
CA GLU A 5 -21.19 -20.70 -13.62
C GLU A 5 -20.63 -19.55 -12.76
N LYS A 6 -20.76 -19.60 -11.43
CA LYS A 6 -20.19 -18.55 -10.56
C LYS A 6 -18.67 -18.66 -10.43
N ALA A 7 -18.13 -19.88 -10.44
CA ALA A 7 -16.69 -20.12 -10.24
C ALA A 7 -15.82 -19.39 -11.29
N GLY A 8 -16.22 -19.40 -12.58
CA GLY A 8 -15.45 -18.76 -13.64
C GLY A 8 -15.49 -17.23 -13.67
N ARG A 9 -16.48 -16.59 -13.02
CA ARG A 9 -16.64 -15.12 -13.02
C ARG A 9 -15.96 -14.47 -11.82
N ASP A 10 -15.75 -15.24 -10.76
CA ASP A 10 -15.04 -14.81 -9.56
C ASP A 10 -13.53 -15.06 -9.67
N GLN A 11 -13.10 -16.04 -10.49
CA GLN A 11 -11.70 -16.36 -10.79
C GLN A 11 -10.86 -15.14 -11.25
N PRO A 12 -11.22 -14.42 -12.35
CA PRO A 12 -10.37 -13.35 -12.89
C PRO A 12 -10.19 -12.15 -11.94
N ARG A 13 -11.01 -12.05 -10.89
CA ARG A 13 -10.98 -10.96 -9.90
C ARG A 13 -10.23 -11.33 -8.63
N ALA A 14 -10.33 -12.60 -8.23
CA ALA A 14 -9.43 -13.16 -7.22
C ALA A 14 -7.99 -13.05 -7.71
N ASP A 15 -7.75 -13.34 -9.00
CA ASP A 15 -6.44 -13.20 -9.65
C ASP A 15 -5.90 -11.76 -9.57
N ALA A 16 -6.76 -10.74 -9.67
CA ALA A 16 -6.35 -9.33 -9.57
C ALA A 16 -5.93 -8.92 -8.14
N LEU A 17 -6.60 -9.46 -7.12
CA LEU A 17 -6.21 -9.24 -5.73
C LEU A 17 -4.90 -9.97 -5.41
N GLU A 18 -4.74 -11.19 -5.92
CA GLU A 18 -3.56 -12.03 -5.75
C GLU A 18 -2.33 -11.43 -6.45
N GLN A 19 -2.47 -10.96 -7.68
CA GLN A 19 -1.43 -10.19 -8.39
C GLN A 19 -1.03 -8.92 -7.62
N GLY A 20 -2.00 -8.24 -7.00
CA GLY A 20 -1.71 -7.09 -6.15
C GLY A 20 -0.89 -7.45 -4.90
N VAL A 21 -1.09 -8.64 -4.34
CA VAL A 21 -0.31 -9.17 -3.22
C VAL A 21 1.09 -9.62 -3.67
N ASP A 22 1.23 -10.21 -4.85
CA ASP A 22 2.53 -10.57 -5.42
C ASP A 22 3.39 -9.33 -5.65
N LEU A 23 2.81 -8.24 -6.16
CA LEU A 23 3.49 -6.94 -6.27
C LEU A 23 3.93 -6.40 -4.91
N PHE A 24 3.11 -6.59 -3.87
CA PHE A 24 3.46 -6.20 -2.51
C PHE A 24 4.67 -6.99 -1.98
N GLN A 25 4.72 -8.30 -2.26
CA GLN A 25 5.85 -9.15 -1.90
C GLN A 25 7.12 -8.84 -2.71
N ALA A 26 6.96 -8.43 -3.96
CA ALA A 26 8.05 -7.98 -4.83
C ALA A 26 8.60 -6.59 -4.43
N GLY A 27 7.96 -5.90 -3.49
CA GLY A 27 8.36 -4.57 -3.02
C GLY A 27 7.85 -3.42 -3.89
N ASP A 28 7.03 -3.68 -4.91
CA ASP A 28 6.36 -2.63 -5.68
C ASP A 28 5.07 -2.19 -4.97
N TYR A 29 5.26 -1.46 -3.86
CA TYR A 29 4.16 -0.99 -3.01
C TYR A 29 3.21 -0.02 -3.74
N VAL A 30 3.69 0.69 -4.76
CA VAL A 30 2.88 1.66 -5.51
C VAL A 30 1.92 0.93 -6.44
N ALA A 31 2.43 -0.01 -7.25
CA ALA A 31 1.61 -0.82 -8.13
C ALA A 31 0.68 -1.74 -7.32
N ALA A 32 1.19 -2.38 -6.27
CA ALA A 32 0.42 -3.21 -5.35
C ALA A 32 -0.77 -2.46 -4.74
N ARG A 33 -0.53 -1.25 -4.23
CA ARG A 33 -1.58 -0.42 -3.65
C ARG A 33 -2.65 -0.05 -4.68
N ALA A 34 -2.26 0.36 -5.88
CA ALA A 34 -3.20 0.71 -6.94
C ALA A 34 -4.10 -0.48 -7.30
N MET A 35 -3.47 -1.65 -7.49
CA MET A 35 -4.14 -2.88 -7.92
C MET A 35 -5.08 -3.44 -6.83
N ILE A 36 -4.63 -3.50 -5.58
CA ILE A 36 -5.46 -3.94 -4.45
C ILE A 36 -6.60 -2.95 -4.19
N THR A 37 -6.37 -1.65 -4.33
CA THR A 37 -7.43 -0.64 -4.18
C THR A 37 -8.50 -0.82 -5.24
N GLN A 38 -8.10 -0.98 -6.51
CA GLN A 38 -9.02 -1.20 -7.62
C GLN A 38 -9.81 -2.51 -7.44
N ALA A 39 -9.15 -3.60 -7.07
CA ALA A 39 -9.80 -4.87 -6.78
C ALA A 39 -10.80 -4.75 -5.62
N SER A 40 -10.46 -4.01 -4.56
CA SER A 40 -11.30 -3.84 -3.37
C SER A 40 -12.60 -3.04 -3.60
N GLN A 41 -12.63 -2.22 -4.66
CA GLN A 41 -13.78 -1.41 -5.05
C GLN A 41 -14.79 -2.18 -5.91
N ASP A 42 -14.41 -3.34 -6.45
CA ASP A 42 -15.33 -4.16 -7.22
C ASP A 42 -16.44 -4.69 -6.30
N ARG A 43 -17.71 -4.56 -6.71
CA ARG A 43 -18.85 -4.96 -5.87
C ARG A 43 -19.04 -6.48 -5.82
N THR A 44 -18.38 -7.21 -6.71
CA THR A 44 -18.54 -8.66 -6.87
C THR A 44 -17.64 -9.49 -5.96
N ILE A 45 -16.58 -8.90 -5.38
CA ILE A 45 -15.72 -9.60 -4.43
C ILE A 45 -16.41 -9.83 -3.08
N SER A 46 -16.08 -10.95 -2.45
CA SER A 46 -16.66 -11.36 -1.17
C SER A 46 -16.29 -10.39 -0.05
N GLU A 47 -17.11 -10.36 1.01
CA GLU A 47 -16.84 -9.51 2.17
C GLU A 47 -15.52 -9.86 2.87
N THR A 48 -15.16 -11.15 2.90
CA THR A 48 -13.87 -11.65 3.40
C THR A 48 -12.69 -11.15 2.57
N GLN A 49 -12.78 -11.19 1.23
CA GLN A 49 -11.74 -10.64 0.36
C GLN A 49 -11.61 -9.13 0.52
N ARG A 50 -12.73 -8.44 0.70
CA ARG A 50 -12.76 -7.00 0.94
C ARG A 50 -12.11 -6.63 2.28
N ALA A 51 -12.33 -7.42 3.33
CA ALA A 51 -11.67 -7.25 4.63
C ALA A 51 -10.15 -7.47 4.53
N PHE A 52 -9.72 -8.52 3.82
CA PHE A 52 -8.31 -8.80 3.58
C PHE A 52 -7.62 -7.68 2.77
N ALA A 53 -8.25 -7.19 1.70
CA ALA A 53 -7.72 -6.06 0.93
C ALA A 53 -7.51 -4.81 1.81
N ARG A 54 -8.45 -4.51 2.71
CA ARG A 54 -8.31 -3.39 3.67
C ARG A 54 -7.15 -3.59 4.63
N SER A 55 -6.94 -4.81 5.16
CA SER A 55 -5.82 -5.06 6.07
C SER A 55 -4.47 -4.88 5.36
N VAL A 56 -4.36 -5.33 4.11
CA VAL A 56 -3.14 -5.18 3.31
C VAL A 56 -2.90 -3.70 2.96
N LEU A 57 -3.95 -2.96 2.59
CA LEU A 57 -3.86 -1.51 2.36
C LEU A 57 -3.50 -0.73 3.64
N ALA A 58 -3.98 -1.17 4.80
CA ALA A 58 -3.61 -0.58 6.09
C ALA A 58 -2.14 -0.86 6.43
N ALA A 59 -1.63 -2.07 6.14
CA ALA A 59 -0.21 -2.39 6.31
C ALA A 59 0.70 -1.57 5.38
N MET A 60 0.21 -1.21 4.18
CA MET A 60 0.91 -0.31 3.24
C MET A 60 0.78 1.18 3.58
N ALA A 61 -0.10 1.55 4.51
CA ALA A 61 -0.22 2.94 4.90
C ALA A 61 1.05 3.32 5.67
N VAL A 62 1.93 4.07 5.00
CA VAL A 62 3.05 4.74 5.67
C VAL A 62 2.46 5.57 6.78
N ASP A 63 2.83 5.23 8.02
CA ASP A 63 2.36 5.97 9.17
C ASP A 63 2.81 7.43 9.02
N ARG A 64 1.85 8.35 9.10
CA ARG A 64 2.14 9.79 8.99
C ARG A 64 3.17 10.19 10.04
N LEU A 65 3.19 9.52 11.19
CA LEU A 65 4.19 9.71 12.23
C LEU A 65 5.61 9.44 11.71
N THR A 66 5.82 8.35 10.96
CA THR A 66 7.12 7.99 10.39
C THR A 66 7.59 9.05 9.39
N LEU A 67 6.68 9.60 8.59
CA LEU A 67 6.98 10.72 7.69
C LEU A 67 7.39 11.99 8.46
N PHE A 68 6.68 12.34 9.53
CA PHE A 68 7.03 13.49 10.37
C PHE A 68 8.38 13.32 11.07
N VAL A 69 8.68 12.13 11.57
CA VAL A 69 9.97 11.82 12.20
C VAL A 69 11.10 11.95 11.18
N GLY A 70 10.95 11.36 10.00
CA GLY A 70 11.94 11.48 8.92
C GLY A 70 12.18 12.93 8.50
N LEU A 71 11.11 13.72 8.35
CA LEU A 71 11.19 15.14 8.03
C LEU A 71 11.88 15.94 9.15
N GLY A 72 11.59 15.64 10.41
CA GLY A 72 12.21 16.26 11.58
C GLY A 72 13.72 16.00 11.63
N CYS A 73 14.16 14.76 11.38
CA CYS A 73 15.58 14.43 11.28
C CYS A 73 16.27 15.16 10.14
N ALA A 74 15.64 15.28 8.97
CA ALA A 74 16.18 16.02 7.84
C ALA A 74 16.34 17.52 8.16
N LEU A 75 15.32 18.15 8.75
CA LEU A 75 15.37 19.55 9.19
C LEU A 75 16.47 19.78 10.23
N PHE A 76 16.59 18.89 11.22
CA PHE A 76 17.63 18.97 12.24
C PHE A 76 19.03 18.91 11.63
N ALA A 77 19.26 18.00 10.69
CA ALA A 77 20.54 17.91 9.97
C ALA A 77 20.86 19.21 9.20
N VAL A 78 19.88 19.81 8.52
CA VAL A 78 20.04 21.08 7.81
C VAL A 78 20.41 22.21 8.78
N ILE A 79 19.76 22.28 9.94
CA ILE A 79 20.07 23.28 10.98
C ILE A 79 21.49 23.10 11.50
N ILE A 80 21.94 21.87 11.72
CA ILE A 80 23.32 21.61 12.15
C ILE A 80 24.31 22.06 11.07
N VAL A 81 24.12 21.64 9.82
CA VAL A 81 25.01 22.03 8.72
C VAL A 81 25.05 23.55 8.56
N ALA A 82 23.89 24.21 8.54
CA ALA A 82 23.81 25.66 8.45
C ALA A 82 24.52 26.34 9.64
N SER A 83 24.24 25.91 10.86
CA SER A 83 24.87 26.50 12.05
C SER A 83 26.38 26.28 12.07
N THR A 84 26.89 25.11 11.68
CA THR A 84 28.34 24.88 11.52
C THR A 84 28.96 25.77 10.45
N ALA A 85 28.30 25.95 9.29
CA ALA A 85 28.78 26.82 8.23
C ALA A 85 28.78 28.31 8.62
N PHE A 86 27.86 28.75 9.48
CA PHE A 86 27.83 30.14 9.98
C PHE A 86 28.74 30.38 11.19
N LEU A 87 29.05 29.35 11.99
CA LEU A 87 29.93 29.47 13.17
C LEU A 87 31.41 29.25 12.87
N GLN A 88 31.76 28.66 11.72
CA GLN A 88 33.14 28.57 11.24
C GLN A 88 33.40 29.68 10.21
N PRO A 89 33.92 30.86 10.62
CA PRO A 89 34.45 31.85 9.68
C PRO A 89 35.72 31.34 8.96
#